data_AF-A0A947D3U1-F1
#
_entry.id   AF-A0A947D3U1-F1
#
_cell.length_a   1.000
_cell.length_b   1.000
_cell.length_c   1.000
_cell.angle_alpha   90.00
_cell.angle_beta   90.00
_cell.angle_gamma   90.00
#
_symmetry.space_group_name_H-M   'P 1'
#
loop_
_entity.id
_entity.type
_entity.pdbx_description
1 polymer ?
#
loop_
_entity_poly.entity_id
_entity_poly.type
_entity_poly.pdbx_seq_one_letter_code
_entity_poly.pdbx_strand_id
1 'polypeptide(L)'
;LFAKYGAEIVVVHRDEKAAPAQELAEDLVRIVRHFAARLYGSRSYRARKLVRTVREALGDEANRSAEESSAEPKKAGNPKADD
;
A
#
# COMPACT_ATOMS: atom_id res chain seq x y z
N LEU A 1 24.23 -15.54 -4.02
CA LEU A 1 23.94 -15.97 -5.40
C LEU A 1 25.13 -15.71 -6.32
N PHE A 2 25.47 -14.45 -6.59
CA PHE A 2 26.53 -14.06 -7.55
C PHE A 2 27.92 -14.66 -7.27
N ALA A 3 28.41 -14.59 -6.03
CA ALA A 3 29.71 -15.14 -5.65
C ALA A 3 29.86 -16.65 -5.92
N LYS A 4 28.75 -17.41 -5.88
CA LYS A 4 28.74 -18.87 -6.16
C LYS A 4 29.12 -19.17 -7.62
N TYR A 5 28.92 -18.22 -8.52
CA TYR A 5 29.18 -18.35 -9.96
C TYR A 5 30.41 -17.55 -10.41
N GLY A 6 31.28 -17.14 -9.47
CA GLY A 6 32.45 -16.33 -9.78
C GLY A 6 32.12 -14.89 -10.24
N ALA A 7 30.89 -14.42 -10.02
CA ALA A 7 30.48 -13.05 -10.35
C ALA A 7 30.63 -12.12 -9.13
N GLU A 8 31.41 -11.05 -9.31
CA GLU A 8 31.59 -9.98 -8.32
C GLU A 8 30.69 -8.79 -8.64
N ILE A 9 30.03 -8.23 -7.62
CA ILE A 9 29.25 -6.99 -7.76
C ILE A 9 30.08 -5.85 -7.19
N VAL A 10 30.45 -4.90 -8.06
CA VAL A 10 31.17 -3.69 -7.68
C VAL A 10 30.17 -2.53 -7.57
N VAL A 11 30.06 -1.96 -6.37
CA VAL A 11 29.23 -0.76 -6.12
C VAL A 11 30.10 0.47 -6.27
N VAL A 12 29.94 1.20 -7.37
CA VAL A 12 30.76 2.38 -7.71
C VAL A 12 30.43 3.58 -6.83
N HIS A 13 29.16 3.73 -6.43
CA HIS A 13 28.68 4.80 -5.57
C HIS A 13 27.86 4.21 -4.42
N ARG A 14 28.38 4.29 -3.19
CA ARG A 14 27.74 3.75 -1.98
C ARG A 14 26.88 4.75 -1.23
N ASP A 15 26.83 6.01 -1.66
CA ASP A 15 26.00 6.99 -0.98
C ASP A 15 24.52 6.59 -1.09
N GLU A 16 23.92 6.28 0.06
CA GLU A 16 22.48 5.99 0.20
C GLU A 16 21.59 7.14 -0.30
N LYS A 17 22.17 8.34 -0.45
CA LYS A 17 21.52 9.52 -1.03
C LYS A 17 21.12 9.35 -2.51
N ALA A 18 21.59 8.29 -3.17
CA ALA A 18 21.31 8.05 -4.58
C ALA A 18 19.89 7.52 -4.85
N ALA A 19 19.15 7.03 -3.84
CA ALA A 19 17.75 6.67 -4.01
C ALA A 19 16.90 7.96 -3.93
N PRO A 20 16.26 8.40 -5.03
CA PRO A 20 15.31 9.51 -4.96
C PRO A 20 14.27 9.20 -3.88
N ALA A 21 13.95 10.16 -3.01
CA ALA A 21 12.97 9.98 -1.93
C ALA A 21 11.64 9.38 -2.40
N GLN A 22 11.27 9.66 -3.65
CA GLN A 22 10.12 9.08 -4.33
C GLN A 22 10.21 7.55 -4.46
N GLU A 23 11.35 6.98 -4.89
CA GLU A 23 11.50 5.53 -5.05
C GLU A 23 11.32 4.80 -3.72
N LEU A 24 11.89 5.36 -2.65
CA LEU A 24 11.73 4.83 -1.29
C LEU A 24 10.28 4.88 -0.80
N ALA A 25 9.58 5.98 -1.07
CA ALA A 25 8.16 6.13 -0.73
C ALA A 25 7.31 5.09 -1.47
N GLU A 26 7.54 4.92 -2.78
CA GLU A 26 6.81 3.96 -3.57
C GLU A 26 7.08 2.51 -3.14
N ASP A 27 8.34 2.17 -2.85
CA ASP A 27 8.71 0.83 -2.36
C ASP A 27 8.10 0.52 -1.01
N LEU A 28 8.07 1.48 -0.09
CA LEU A 28 7.38 1.33 1.18
C LEU A 28 5.87 1.07 0.97
N VAL A 29 5.22 1.81 0.07
CA VAL A 29 3.81 1.59 -0.27
C VAL A 29 3.59 0.18 -0.84
N ARG A 30 4.50 -0.33 -1.68
CA ARG A 30 4.45 -1.71 -2.22
C ARG A 30 4.55 -2.76 -1.11
N ILE A 31 5.49 -2.58 -0.20
CA ILE A 31 5.70 -3.46 0.96
C ILE A 31 4.46 -3.47 1.85
N VAL A 32 3.96 -2.30 2.25
CA VAL A 32 2.76 -2.17 3.10
C VAL A 32 1.56 -2.82 2.42
N ARG A 33 1.34 -2.60 1.12
CA ARG A 33 0.25 -3.24 0.37
C ARG A 33 0.35 -4.76 0.40
N HIS A 34 1.55 -5.32 0.22
CA HIS A 34 1.77 -6.76 0.29
C HIS A 34 1.37 -7.33 1.65
N PHE A 35 1.82 -6.70 2.74
CA PHE A 35 1.49 -7.14 4.09
C PHE A 35 0.02 -6.91 4.43
N ALA A 36 -0.58 -5.79 4.01
CA ALA A 36 -2.00 -5.51 4.20
C ALA A 36 -2.89 -6.58 3.55
N ALA A 37 -2.53 -7.03 2.35
CA ALA A 37 -3.23 -8.11 1.67
C ALA A 37 -3.13 -9.45 2.41
N ARG A 38 -1.97 -9.75 3.02
CA ARG A 38 -1.77 -10.96 3.82
C ARG A 38 -2.48 -10.91 5.18
N LEU A 39 -2.49 -9.75 5.83
CA LEU A 39 -3.07 -9.58 7.17
C LEU A 39 -4.60 -9.49 7.14
N TYR A 40 -5.16 -8.81 6.14
CA TYR A 40 -6.58 -8.48 6.12
C TYR A 40 -7.31 -9.03 4.90
N GLY A 41 -6.60 -9.54 3.89
CA GLY A 41 -7.16 -9.89 2.59
C GLY A 41 -7.05 -8.73 1.60
N SER A 42 -6.68 -9.05 0.35
CA SER A 42 -6.37 -8.07 -0.72
C SER A 42 -7.51 -7.10 -1.06
N ARG A 43 -8.76 -7.50 -0.82
CA ARG A 43 -9.97 -6.68 -1.07
C ARG A 43 -10.61 -6.16 0.21
N SER A 44 -9.98 -6.32 1.37
CA SER A 44 -10.58 -5.83 2.61
C SER A 44 -10.54 -4.32 2.71
N TYR A 45 -11.54 -3.76 3.37
CA TYR A 45 -11.57 -2.33 3.71
C TYR A 45 -10.35 -1.94 4.56
N ARG A 46 -9.95 -2.78 5.51
CA ARG A 46 -8.78 -2.55 6.37
C ARG A 46 -7.47 -2.47 5.58
N ALA A 47 -7.28 -3.35 4.58
CA ALA A 47 -6.11 -3.28 3.72
C ALA A 47 -6.06 -1.99 2.90
N ARG A 48 -7.18 -1.57 2.29
CA ARG A 48 -7.27 -0.30 1.56
C ARG A 48 -7.03 0.90 2.48
N LYS A 49 -7.64 0.91 3.66
CA LYS A 49 -7.48 1.99 4.64
C LYS A 49 -6.02 2.15 5.06
N LEU A 50 -5.34 1.05 5.38
CA LEU A 50 -3.92 1.08 5.77
C LEU A 50 -3.05 1.68 4.66
N VAL A 51 -3.19 1.20 3.42
CA VAL A 51 -2.40 1.69 2.29
C VAL A 51 -2.66 3.18 2.03
N ARG A 52 -3.92 3.65 2.15
CA ARG A 52 -4.26 5.07 2.02
C ARG A 52 -3.60 5.92 3.11
N THR A 53 -3.73 5.52 4.37
CA THR A 53 -3.11 6.25 5.49
C THR A 53 -1.60 6.35 5.35
N VAL A 54 -0.93 5.30 4.86
CA VAL A 54 0.52 5.37 4.58
C VAL A 54 0.84 6.36 3.46
N ARG A 55 0.07 6.37 2.36
CA ARG A 55 0.26 7.33 1.26
C ARG A 55 0.07 8.79 1.70
N GLU A 56 -0.98 9.04 2.48
CA GLU A 56 -1.25 10.37 3.07
C GLU A 56 -0.10 10.83 3.97
N ALA A 57 0.42 9.94 4.81
CA ALA A 57 1.57 10.23 5.67
C ALA A 57 2.86 10.52 4.88
N LEU A 58 2.98 9.99 3.67
CA LEU A 58 4.11 10.24 2.76
C LEU A 58 3.92 11.49 1.88
N GLY A 59 2.80 12.22 2.02
CA GLY A 59 2.52 13.43 1.23
C GLY A 59 2.09 13.14 -0.22
N ASP A 60 1.67 11.91 -0.51
CA ASP A 60 1.33 11.44 -1.85
C ASP A 60 -0.15 11.78 -2.16
N GLU A 61 -0.42 13.05 -2.49
CA GLU A 61 -1.78 13.60 -2.67
C GLU A 61 -2.55 13.08 -3.91
N ALA A 62 -1.93 12.21 -4.72
CA ALA A 62 -2.40 11.88 -6.07
C ALA A 62 -3.68 11.03 -6.17
N ASN A 63 -4.31 10.58 -5.07
CA ASN A 63 -5.40 9.58 -5.15
C ASN A 63 -6.69 9.90 -4.37
N ARG A 64 -6.98 11.19 -4.10
CA ARG A 64 -8.20 11.58 -3.36
C ARG A 64 -9.51 11.33 -4.12
N SER A 65 -9.50 11.08 -5.43
CA SER A 65 -10.72 11.14 -6.27
C SER A 65 -11.23 9.82 -6.88
N ALA A 66 -10.52 8.69 -6.76
CA ALA A 66 -10.87 7.49 -7.55
C ALA A 66 -11.68 6.40 -6.82
N GLU A 67 -11.75 6.39 -5.48
CA GLU A 67 -12.27 5.20 -4.76
C GLU A 67 -13.32 5.47 -3.65
N GLU A 68 -13.84 6.69 -3.50
CA GLU A 68 -15.01 6.96 -2.64
C GLU A 68 -16.32 6.41 -3.22
N SER A 69 -16.38 6.20 -4.54
CA SER A 69 -17.57 5.69 -5.26
C SER A 69 -17.94 4.22 -4.94
N SER A 70 -17.03 3.41 -4.37
CA SER A 70 -17.26 1.95 -4.20
C SER A 70 -17.48 1.49 -2.75
N ALA A 71 -17.54 2.40 -1.77
CA ALA A 71 -17.67 2.05 -0.36
C ALA A 71 -19.08 2.32 0.21
N GLU A 72 -20.13 1.70 -0.35
CA GLU A 72 -21.37 1.46 0.40
C GLU A 72 -21.42 0.00 0.88
N PRO A 73 -21.41 -0.27 2.19
CA PRO A 73 -22.16 -1.37 2.75
C PRO A 73 -23.46 -0.81 3.33
N LYS A 74 -24.57 -0.88 2.58
CA LYS A 74 -25.90 -0.68 3.18
C LYS A 74 -26.18 -1.82 4.15
N LYS A 75 -25.84 -1.62 5.43
CA LYS A 75 -26.43 -2.38 6.54
C LYS A 75 -27.54 -1.54 7.15
N ALA A 76 -28.79 -1.92 6.87
CA ALA A 76 -29.93 -1.69 7.73
C ALA A 76 -30.89 -2.88 7.59
N GLY A 77 -30.72 -3.90 8.45
CA GLY A 77 -31.88 -4.52 9.09
C GLY A 77 -32.27 -3.59 10.25
N ASN A 78 -33.50 -3.46 10.73
CA ASN A 78 -34.75 -4.24 10.73
C ASN A 78 -35.85 -3.21 11.17
N PRO A 79 -37.12 -3.53 11.54
CA PRO A 79 -37.94 -4.73 11.40
C PRO A 79 -39.31 -4.44 10.71
N LYS A 80 -40.12 -5.50 10.60
CA LYS A 80 -41.54 -5.54 10.21
C LYS A 80 -42.44 -5.19 11.43
N ALA A 81 -43.70 -4.78 11.19
CA ALA A 81 -44.85 -4.49 12.11
C ALA A 81 -45.19 -2.97 12.16
N ASP A 82 -46.41 -2.43 12.03
CA ASP A 82 -47.80 -2.94 12.08
C ASP A 82 -48.74 -1.98 11.28
N ASP A 83 -49.72 -2.54 10.54
CA ASP A 83 -51.17 -2.21 10.50
C ASP A 83 -51.89 -3.07 9.44
#